data_AF-A0A9Q0Y387-F1
#
_entry.id   AF-A0A9Q0Y387-F1
#
_cell.length_a   1.000
_cell.length_b   1.000
_cell.length_c   1.000
_cell.angle_alpha   90.00
_cell.angle_beta   90.00
_cell.angle_gamma   90.00
#
_symmetry.space_group_name_H-M   'P 1'
#
loop_
_entity.id
_entity.type
_entity.pdbx_description
1 polymer ?
#
loop_
_entity_poly.entity_id
_entity_poly.type
_entity_poly.pdbx_seq_one_letter_code
_entity_poly.pdbx_strand_id
1 'polypeptide(L)'
;MDVEAVYTNIPHKDGLQVFTNTIQNKEESNIISALCDFVLTHNYFSFDNKNYLQINGTAMGTLMAPQYANIFMADLEQRFLNHCTQKPLLYLRYIDDIFLIWTHGEQSLKKFHQDFNSFHPNINLTLEKFIQ
;
A
#
# COMPACT_ATOMS: atom_id res chain seq x y z
N MET A 1 4.79 -10.97 7.69
CA MET A 1 3.74 -9.95 7.87
C MET A 1 2.96 -9.91 6.58
N ASP A 2 1.69 -9.55 6.62
CA ASP A 2 0.85 -9.47 5.42
C ASP A 2 0.03 -8.17 5.45
N VAL A 3 -0.15 -7.53 4.29
CA VAL A 3 -0.87 -6.26 4.15
C VAL A 3 -2.37 -6.52 4.02
N GLU A 4 -3.14 -6.03 5.00
CA GLU A 4 -4.59 -6.25 5.00
C GLU A 4 -5.27 -5.51 3.84
N ALA A 5 -5.83 -6.30 2.92
CA ALA A 5 -6.69 -5.83 1.82
C ALA A 5 -6.13 -4.62 1.07
N VAL A 6 -4.86 -4.73 0.64
CA VAL A 6 -4.08 -3.63 0.07
C VAL A 6 -4.83 -2.83 -0.99
N TYR A 7 -5.47 -3.51 -1.96
CA TYR A 7 -6.13 -2.82 -3.07
C TYR A 7 -7.32 -1.98 -2.62
N THR A 8 -8.12 -2.43 -1.66
CA THR A 8 -9.36 -1.74 -1.25
C THR A 8 -9.11 -0.63 -0.23
N ASN A 9 -7.95 -0.64 0.42
CA ASN A 9 -7.67 0.23 1.56
C ASN A 9 -6.87 1.50 1.23
N ILE A 10 -6.23 1.57 0.05
CA ILE A 10 -5.46 2.74 -0.37
C ILE A 10 -6.39 3.94 -0.62
N PRO A 11 -6.24 5.05 0.13
CA PRO A 11 -6.98 6.28 -0.16
C PRO A 11 -6.58 6.84 -1.52
N HIS A 12 -7.56 7.16 -2.38
CA HIS A 12 -7.31 7.67 -3.73
C HIS A 12 -6.34 8.85 -3.73
N LYS A 13 -6.58 9.83 -2.85
CA LYS A 13 -5.76 11.03 -2.72
C LYS A 13 -4.30 10.71 -2.42
N ASP A 14 -4.06 9.83 -1.45
CA ASP A 14 -2.71 9.51 -0.99
C ASP A 14 -1.95 8.72 -2.06
N GLY A 15 -2.61 7.70 -2.65
CA GLY A 15 -2.01 6.94 -3.73
C GLY A 15 -1.77 7.78 -5.00
N LEU A 16 -2.70 8.67 -5.37
CA LEU A 16 -2.51 9.59 -6.50
C LEU A 16 -1.34 10.55 -6.27
N GLN A 17 -1.21 11.08 -5.06
CA GLN A 17 -0.10 11.96 -4.71
C GLN A 17 1.25 11.25 -4.87
N VAL A 18 1.40 10.03 -4.33
CA VAL A 18 2.64 9.25 -4.47
C VAL A 18 2.89 8.91 -5.94
N PHE A 19 1.86 8.47 -6.65
CA PHE A 19 1.96 8.10 -8.06
C PHE A 19 2.42 9.28 -8.93
N THR A 20 1.82 10.46 -8.74
CA THR A 20 2.21 11.71 -9.41
C THR A 20 3.68 12.04 -9.16
N ASN A 21 4.13 11.93 -7.91
CA ASN A 21 5.50 12.26 -7.52
C ASN A 21 6.55 11.26 -8.03
N THR A 22 6.14 10.05 -8.41
CA THR A 22 7.05 9.00 -8.90
C THR A 22 7.50 9.25 -10.34
N ILE A 23 6.68 9.94 -11.14
CA ILE A 23 6.97 10.21 -12.55
C ILE A 23 7.78 11.51 -12.66
N GLN A 24 9.02 11.42 -13.14
CA GLN A 24 9.94 12.56 -13.21
C GLN A 24 9.50 13.64 -14.21
N ASN A 25 8.96 13.23 -15.36
CA ASN A 25 8.46 14.16 -16.36
C ASN A 25 7.10 14.73 -15.90
N LYS A 26 7.04 16.05 -15.71
CA LYS A 26 5.85 16.72 -15.16
C LYS A 26 4.63 16.67 -16.08
N GLU A 27 4.83 16.76 -17.40
CA GLU A 27 3.72 16.72 -18.36
C GLU A 27 3.12 15.31 -18.41
N GLU A 28 3.97 14.30 -18.51
CA GLU A 28 3.58 12.89 -18.45
C GLU A 28 2.91 12.56 -17.12
N SER A 29 3.49 13.01 -16.00
CA SER A 29 2.95 12.82 -14.66
C SER A 29 1.52 13.35 -14.55
N ASN A 30 1.25 14.55 -15.07
CA ASN A 30 -0.10 15.13 -15.05
C ASN A 30 -1.10 14.30 -15.87
N ILE A 31 -0.70 13.86 -17.07
CA ILE A 31 -1.58 13.07 -17.95
C ILE A 31 -1.87 11.70 -17.33
N ILE A 32 -0.84 10.97 -16.91
CA ILE A 32 -1.01 9.63 -16.34
C ILE A 32 -1.77 9.71 -15.02
N SER A 33 -1.51 10.73 -14.19
CA SER A 33 -2.25 10.91 -12.92
C SER A 33 -3.72 11.25 -13.15
N ALA A 34 -4.05 12.03 -14.18
CA ALA A 34 -5.45 12.27 -14.55
C ALA A 34 -6.16 10.99 -15.05
N LEU A 35 -5.47 10.16 -15.83
CA LEU A 35 -6.01 8.86 -16.27
C LEU A 35 -6.16 7.88 -15.09
N CYS A 36 -5.21 7.88 -14.17
CA CYS A 36 -5.22 7.11 -12.93
C CYS A 36 -6.43 7.51 -12.07
N ASP A 37 -6.63 8.80 -11.84
CA ASP A 37 -7.77 9.35 -11.10
C ASP A 37 -9.09 8.96 -11.75
N PHE A 38 -9.18 9.05 -13.07
CA PHE A 38 -10.36 8.61 -13.81
C PHE A 38 -10.69 7.13 -13.57
N VAL A 39 -9.70 6.24 -13.67
CA VAL A 39 -9.88 4.79 -13.44
C VAL A 39 -10.29 4.49 -11.98
N LEU A 40 -9.74 5.22 -11.01
CA LEU A 40 -10.05 5.03 -9.58
C LEU A 40 -11.47 5.52 -9.23
N THR A 41 -11.90 6.64 -9.83
CA THR A 41 -13.18 7.30 -9.50
C THR A 41 -14.36 6.85 -10.37
N HIS A 42 -14.12 6.18 -11.49
CA HIS A 42 -15.14 5.66 -12.40
C HIS A 42 -15.16 4.13 -12.41
N ASN A 43 -14.87 3.53 -11.26
CA ASN A 43 -14.81 2.09 -11.11
C ASN A 43 -16.18 1.49 -10.78
N TYR A 44 -16.98 1.28 -11.82
CA TYR A 44 -18.30 0.67 -11.72
C TYR A 44 -18.24 -0.84 -11.90
N PHE A 45 -18.95 -1.58 -11.05
CA PHE A 45 -19.14 -3.02 -11.20
C PHE A 45 -20.58 -3.42 -10.87
N SER A 46 -21.02 -4.57 -11.38
CA SER A 46 -22.35 -5.10 -11.14
C SER A 46 -22.28 -6.37 -10.29
N PHE A 47 -23.10 -6.44 -9.25
CA PHE A 47 -23.27 -7.63 -8.42
C PHE A 47 -24.74 -7.77 -8.03
N ASP A 48 -25.30 -8.97 -8.13
CA ASP A 48 -26.71 -9.24 -7.80
C ASP A 48 -27.70 -8.26 -8.49
N ASN A 49 -27.51 -8.04 -9.80
CA ASN A 49 -28.28 -7.10 -10.62
C ASN A 49 -28.30 -5.64 -10.11
N LYS A 50 -27.37 -5.27 -9.23
CA LYS A 50 -27.17 -3.91 -8.74
C LYS A 50 -25.82 -3.39 -9.21
N ASN A 51 -25.80 -2.11 -9.53
CA ASN A 51 -24.58 -1.41 -9.91
C ASN A 51 -23.99 -0.70 -8.70
N TYR A 52 -22.69 -0.85 -8.53
CA TYR A 52 -21.91 -0.26 -7.44
C TYR A 52 -20.80 0.58 -8.03
N LEU A 53 -20.49 1.68 -7.34
CA LEU A 53 -19.29 2.46 -7.57
C LEU A 53 -18.33 2.21 -6.42
N GLN A 54 -17.11 1.78 -6.72
CA GLN A 54 -16.07 1.69 -5.70
C GLN A 54 -15.56 3.09 -5.37
N ILE A 55 -15.77 3.53 -4.13
CA ILE A 55 -15.45 4.90 -3.67
C ILE A 55 -14.06 5.03 -3.02
N ASN A 56 -13.36 3.91 -2.78
CA ASN A 56 -12.04 3.89 -2.16
C ASN A 56 -11.22 2.69 -2.67
N GLY A 57 -9.89 2.81 -2.63
CA GLY A 57 -9.00 1.79 -3.16
C GLY A 57 -9.09 1.66 -4.68
N THR A 58 -8.50 0.61 -5.21
CA THR A 58 -8.56 0.25 -6.63
C THR A 58 -9.28 -1.08 -6.78
N ALA A 59 -10.01 -1.27 -7.88
CA ALA A 59 -10.64 -2.56 -8.12
C ALA A 59 -9.59 -3.59 -8.53
N MET A 60 -9.72 -4.77 -7.93
CA MET A 60 -8.96 -5.94 -8.32
C MET A 60 -9.25 -6.29 -9.79
N GLY A 61 -8.22 -6.67 -10.53
CA GLY A 61 -8.32 -7.05 -11.94
C GLY A 61 -8.15 -5.90 -12.94
N THR A 62 -8.06 -4.65 -12.48
CA THR A 62 -7.61 -3.56 -13.38
C THR A 62 -6.11 -3.72 -13.64
N LEU A 63 -5.68 -3.46 -14.89
CA LEU A 63 -4.27 -3.60 -15.29
C LEU A 63 -3.31 -2.71 -14.49
N MET A 64 -3.82 -1.61 -13.93
CA MET A 64 -3.05 -0.60 -13.20
C MET A 64 -3.00 -0.87 -11.69
N ALA A 65 -3.95 -1.63 -11.13
CA ALA A 65 -4.04 -1.87 -9.69
C ALA A 65 -2.73 -2.38 -9.07
N PRO A 66 -2.02 -3.38 -9.64
CA PRO A 66 -0.77 -3.88 -9.06
C PRO A 66 0.33 -2.82 -8.96
N GLN A 67 0.52 -2.02 -10.02
CA GLN A 67 1.55 -0.98 -10.05
C GLN A 67 1.20 0.16 -9.10
N TYR A 68 -0.05 0.59 -9.08
CA TYR A 68 -0.55 1.62 -8.16
C TYR A 68 -0.34 1.22 -6.70
N ALA A 69 -0.75 0.00 -6.32
CA ALA A 69 -0.57 -0.50 -4.96
C ALA A 69 0.91 -0.63 -4.59
N ASN A 70 1.74 -1.15 -5.49
CA ASN A 70 3.16 -1.31 -5.24
C ASN A 70 3.88 0.02 -5.05
N ILE A 71 3.56 1.03 -5.86
CA ILE A 71 4.13 2.38 -5.76
C ILE A 71 3.74 3.02 -4.42
N PHE A 72 2.46 2.99 -4.07
CA PHE A 72 1.97 3.53 -2.80
C PHE A 72 2.61 2.83 -1.59
N MET A 73 2.63 1.49 -1.58
CA MET A 73 3.21 0.73 -0.47
C MET A 73 4.72 0.97 -0.34
N ALA A 74 5.45 1.04 -1.46
CA ALA A 74 6.89 1.31 -1.42
C ALA A 74 7.21 2.68 -0.79
N ASP A 75 6.46 3.74 -1.12
CA ASP A 75 6.61 5.05 -0.49
C ASP A 75 6.27 5.01 1.01
N LEU A 76 5.15 4.37 1.37
CA LEU A 76 4.71 4.26 2.76
C LEU A 76 5.75 3.52 3.62
N GLU A 77 6.22 2.38 3.13
CA GLU A 77 7.24 1.55 3.78
C GLU A 77 8.55 2.31 3.92
N GLN A 78 9.00 3.00 2.87
CA GLN A 78 10.22 3.78 2.90
C GLN A 78 10.14 4.91 3.94
N ARG A 79 9.03 5.66 3.97
CA ARG A 79 8.81 6.71 4.99
C ARG A 79 8.80 6.14 6.40
N PHE A 80 8.12 5.03 6.61
CA PHE A 80 8.05 4.37 7.92
C PHE A 80 9.43 3.84 8.37
N LEU A 81 10.14 3.12 7.50
CA LEU A 81 11.46 2.57 7.80
C LEU A 81 12.50 3.67 8.03
N ASN A 82 12.35 4.85 7.42
CA ASN A 82 13.19 6.01 7.69
C ASN A 82 12.91 6.65 9.05
N HIS A 83 11.68 6.54 9.56
CA HIS A 83 11.31 6.99 10.90
C HIS A 83 11.79 6.03 12.01
N CYS A 84 11.95 4.75 11.69
CA CYS A 84 12.34 3.73 12.67
C CYS A 84 13.81 3.81 13.10
N THR A 85 14.06 3.78 14.41
CA THR A 85 15.42 3.65 14.96
C THR A 85 15.96 2.23 14.77
N GLN A 86 15.15 1.21 15.06
CA GLN A 86 15.49 -0.19 14.84
C GLN A 86 14.87 -0.64 13.53
N LYS A 87 15.71 -1.18 12.64
CA LYS A 87 15.31 -1.65 11.31
C LYS A 87 15.51 -3.15 11.20
N PRO A 88 14.68 -3.84 10.41
CA PRO A 88 14.93 -5.24 10.09
C PRO A 88 16.26 -5.39 9.34
N LEU A 89 16.93 -6.53 9.52
CA LEU A 89 18.14 -6.87 8.77
C LEU A 89 17.83 -7.04 7.27
N LEU A 90 16.64 -7.56 6.96
CA LEU A 90 16.13 -7.75 5.62
C LEU A 90 14.64 -7.42 5.62
N TYR A 91 14.18 -6.70 4.60
CA TYR A 91 12.77 -6.40 4.37
C TYR A 91 12.47 -6.59 2.88
N LEU A 92 11.60 -7.52 2.55
CA LEU A 92 11.18 -7.86 1.20
C LEU A 92 9.66 -7.90 1.17
N ARG A 93 9.05 -7.31 0.14
CA ARG A 93 7.61 -7.40 -0.10
C ARG A 93 7.33 -7.98 -1.47
N TYR A 94 6.37 -8.89 -1.52
CA TYR A 94 5.77 -9.41 -2.75
C TYR A 94 4.27 -9.17 -2.71
N ILE A 95 3.81 -8.11 -3.39
CA ILE A 95 2.42 -7.64 -3.36
C ILE A 95 1.97 -7.33 -1.92
N ASP A 96 1.27 -8.25 -1.27
CA ASP A 96 0.71 -8.19 0.09
C ASP A 96 1.61 -8.90 1.11
N ASP A 97 2.35 -9.93 0.71
CA ASP A 97 3.27 -10.67 1.58
C ASP A 97 4.54 -9.89 1.88
N ILE A 98 4.87 -9.74 3.17
CA ILE A 98 6.11 -9.14 3.66
C ILE A 98 6.93 -10.18 4.42
N PHE A 99 8.11 -10.47 3.87
CA PHE A 99 9.16 -11.24 4.52
C PHE A 99 10.19 -10.30 5.15
N LEU A 100 10.45 -10.47 6.44
CA LEU A 100 11.47 -9.69 7.13
C LEU A 100 12.27 -10.54 8.12
N ILE A 101 13.53 -10.16 8.32
CA ILE A 101 14.41 -10.73 9.32
C ILE A 101 14.61 -9.70 10.43
N TRP A 102 14.17 -10.02 11.65
CA TRP A 102 14.26 -9.14 12.81
C TRP A 102 15.24 -9.67 13.84
N THR A 103 16.16 -8.82 14.31
CA THR A 103 17.28 -9.21 15.19
C THR A 103 17.29 -8.47 16.53
N HIS A 104 16.29 -7.65 16.82
CA HIS A 104 16.26 -6.77 18.00
C HIS A 104 15.37 -7.29 19.15
N GLY A 105 14.97 -8.57 19.10
CA GLY A 105 14.10 -9.21 20.09
C GLY A 105 12.61 -9.06 19.81
N GLU A 106 11.78 -9.89 20.47
CA GLU A 106 10.35 -9.98 20.17
C GLU A 106 9.55 -8.74 20.59
N GLN A 107 9.89 -8.12 21.72
CA GLN A 107 9.15 -6.96 22.23
C GLN A 107 9.28 -5.76 21.28
N SER A 108 10.49 -5.50 20.77
CA SER A 108 10.73 -4.45 19.78
C SER A 108 10.07 -4.76 18.44
N LEU A 109 9.98 -6.04 18.04
CA LEU A 109 9.21 -6.44 16.85
C LEU A 109 7.72 -6.12 16.98
N LYS A 110 7.11 -6.45 18.14
CA LYS A 110 5.71 -6.11 18.41
C LYS A 110 5.49 -4.60 18.38
N LYS A 111 6.44 -3.83 18.92
CA LYS A 111 6.38 -2.38 18.89
C LYS A 111 6.50 -1.83 17.46
N PHE A 112 7.46 -2.30 16.68
CA PHE A 112 7.60 -1.97 15.26
C PHE A 112 6.31 -2.25 14.47
N HIS A 113 5.68 -3.40 14.70
CA HIS A 113 4.40 -3.76 14.08
C HIS A 113 3.26 -2.80 14.48
N GLN A 114 3.12 -2.51 15.76
CA GLN A 114 2.13 -1.54 16.26
C GLN A 114 2.36 -0.13 15.71
N ASP A 115 3.62 0.27 15.62
CA ASP A 115 4.01 1.59 15.09
C ASP A 115 3.68 1.69 13.60
N PHE A 116 3.89 0.62 12.81
CA PHE A 116 3.47 0.59 11.41
C PHE A 116 1.95 0.76 11.29
N ASN A 117 1.17 -0.03 12.04
CA ASN A 117 -0.30 0.04 11.99
C ASN A 117 -0.86 1.38 12.51
N SER A 118 -0.06 2.15 13.23
CA SER A 118 -0.41 3.51 13.67
C SER A 118 0.11 4.60 12.71
N PHE A 119 0.94 4.24 11.73
CA PHE A 119 1.60 5.19 10.83
C PHE A 119 0.70 5.69 9.70
N HIS A 120 -0.29 4.89 9.29
CA HIS A 120 -1.27 5.27 8.28
C HIS A 120 -2.67 4.80 8.68
N PRO A 121 -3.70 5.65 8.62
CA PRO A 121 -5.03 5.34 9.18
C PRO A 121 -5.74 4.16 8.50
N ASN A 122 -5.42 3.87 7.24
CA ASN A 122 -6.13 2.87 6.45
C ASN A 122 -5.30 1.62 6.14
N ILE A 123 -3.99 1.58 6.47
CA ILE A 123 -3.12 0.48 6.05
C ILE A 123 -2.61 -0.22 7.29
N ASN A 124 -2.96 -1.49 7.41
CA ASN A 124 -2.59 -2.35 8.52
C ASN A 124 -1.84 -3.57 8.02
N LEU A 125 -0.94 -4.07 8.86
CA LEU A 125 -0.28 -5.34 8.68
C LEU A 125 -0.79 -6.34 9.71
N THR A 126 -0.85 -7.61 9.32
CA THR A 126 -0.89 -8.73 10.25
C THR A 126 0.53 -9.18 10.60
N LEU A 127 0.71 -9.73 11.80
CA LEU A 127 1.98 -10.28 12.27
C LEU A 127 1.86 -11.78 12.50
N GLU A 128 2.34 -12.55 11.53
CA GLU A 128 2.57 -13.98 11.68
C GLU A 128 4.04 -14.26 12.01
N LYS A 129 4.28 -15.22 12.90
CA LYS A 129 5.62 -15.64 13.32
C LYS A 129 5.87 -17.08 12.89
N PHE A 130 6.95 -17.28 12.16
CA PHE A 130 7.50 -18.60 11.93
C PHE A 130 8.56 -18.83 13.02
N ILE A 131 8.19 -19.57 14.07
CA ILE A 131 9.12 -20.04 15.09
C ILE A 131 9.78 -21.29 14.51
N GLN A 132 11.11 -21.28 14.43
CA GLN A 132 11.91 -22.51 14.30
C GLN A 132 12.38 -22.95 15.68
#